data_AF-A0A6A6AAC4-F1
#
_entry.id   AF-A0A6A6AAC4-F1
#
_cell.length_a   1.000
_cell.length_b   1.000
_cell.length_c   1.000
_cell.angle_alpha   90.00
_cell.angle_beta   90.00
_cell.angle_gamma   90.00
#
_symmetry.space_group_name_H-M   'P 1'
#
loop_
_entity.id
_entity.type
_entity.pdbx_description
1 polymer ?
#
loop_
_entity_poly.entity_id
_entity_poly.type
_entity_poly.pdbx_seq_one_letter_code
_entity_poly.pdbx_strand_id
1 'polypeptide(L)'
;MRVSISILGLMSALVAAAPTATGGGATIYKQQNLAVSPLGTDSTSIPANAYCTDLNNIFGDFDGKVRSLSVEKGVKCQFYLNTGCPTDGTKKEVGSKDKKVEEKTLAKEWDGKIRSVFCQKI
;
A
#
# COMPACT_ATOMS: atom_id res chain seq x y z
N MET A 1 28.11 50.54 22.93
CA MET A 1 28.47 49.61 21.83
C MET A 1 27.56 48.40 21.96
N ARG A 2 26.53 48.27 21.10
CA ARG A 2 25.55 47.16 21.13
C ARG A 2 25.92 46.18 20.03
N VAL A 3 26.26 44.95 20.38
CA VAL A 3 26.58 43.87 19.44
C VAL A 3 25.36 42.98 19.33
N SER A 4 24.65 43.07 18.20
CA SER A 4 23.51 42.19 17.89
C SER A 4 24.00 41.04 17.02
N ILE A 5 24.04 39.84 17.59
CA ILE A 5 24.39 38.60 16.88
C ILE A 5 23.09 37.99 16.38
N SER A 6 22.89 38.00 15.05
CA SER A 6 21.75 37.33 14.41
C SER A 6 22.18 35.91 14.02
N ILE A 7 21.68 34.91 14.75
CA ILE A 7 21.94 33.49 14.47
C ILE A 7 21.03 33.08 13.31
N LEU A 8 21.62 32.84 12.12
CA LEU A 8 20.94 32.20 11.00
C LEU A 8 20.65 30.73 11.36
N GLY A 9 19.39 30.40 11.58
CA GLY A 9 18.95 29.01 11.70
C GLY A 9 19.00 28.30 10.35
N LEU A 10 19.89 27.31 10.22
CA LEU A 10 19.84 26.34 9.13
C LEU A 10 18.68 25.38 9.37
N MET A 11 17.54 25.60 8.69
CA MET A 11 16.51 24.59 8.58
C MET A 11 16.91 23.57 7.51
N SER A 12 17.42 22.42 7.95
CA SER A 12 17.60 21.26 7.07
C SER A 12 16.22 20.67 6.75
N ALA A 13 15.76 20.85 5.52
CA ALA A 13 14.57 20.17 5.02
C ALA A 13 14.92 18.70 4.72
N LEU A 14 14.37 17.77 5.50
CA LEU A 14 14.40 16.34 5.16
C LEU A 14 13.50 16.12 3.94
N VAL A 15 14.12 15.86 2.78
CA VAL A 15 13.38 15.37 1.61
C VAL A 15 13.03 13.91 1.87
N ALA A 16 11.78 13.65 2.28
CA ALA A 16 11.24 12.30 2.32
C ALA A 16 11.00 11.84 0.88
N ALA A 17 11.95 11.10 0.30
CA ALA A 17 11.74 10.42 -0.97
C ALA A 17 10.76 9.27 -0.76
N ALA A 18 9.52 9.44 -1.22
CA ALA A 18 8.56 8.34 -1.28
C ALA A 18 9.07 7.30 -2.28
N PRO A 19 9.16 6.00 -1.91
CA PRO A 19 9.59 4.97 -2.85
C PRO A 19 8.57 4.87 -3.99
N THR A 20 8.99 5.24 -5.20
CA THR A 20 8.22 5.06 -6.43
C THR A 20 8.36 3.61 -6.88
N ALA A 21 7.45 2.74 -6.44
CA ALA A 21 7.36 1.37 -6.93
C ALA A 21 6.90 1.38 -8.40
N THR A 22 7.82 1.19 -9.34
CA THR A 22 7.61 1.25 -10.80
C THR A 22 7.00 -0.03 -11.41
N GLY A 23 6.44 -0.93 -10.60
CA GLY A 23 5.70 -2.13 -11.03
C GLY A 23 4.20 -2.09 -10.69
N GLY A 24 3.68 -0.89 -10.43
CA GLY A 24 2.44 -0.57 -9.71
C GLY A 24 1.19 -1.34 -10.13
N GLY A 25 0.88 -2.41 -9.39
CA GLY A 25 -0.46 -2.99 -9.38
C GLY A 25 -1.30 -2.37 -8.27
N ALA A 26 -0.95 -2.70 -7.04
CA ALA A 26 -1.51 -2.08 -5.85
C ALA A 26 -0.39 -1.63 -4.90
N THR A 27 -0.73 -0.74 -3.98
CA THR A 27 0.03 -0.51 -2.75
C THR A 27 -0.89 -0.84 -1.58
N ILE A 28 -0.44 -1.72 -0.68
CA ILE A 28 -1.16 -2.09 0.55
C ILE A 28 -0.47 -1.44 1.74
N TYR A 29 -1.26 -1.07 2.75
CA TYR A 29 -0.79 -0.33 3.92
C TYR A 29 -1.26 -1.02 5.21
N LYS A 30 -0.41 -1.04 6.23
CA LYS A 30 -0.74 -1.53 7.58
C LYS A 30 -1.48 -0.49 8.43
N GLN A 31 -1.60 0.74 7.94
CA GLN A 31 -2.32 1.83 8.58
C GLN A 31 -3.54 2.20 7.74
N GLN A 32 -4.53 2.81 8.38
CA GLN A 32 -5.63 3.45 7.66
C GLN A 32 -5.16 4.75 6.98
N ASN A 33 -6.01 5.32 6.14
CA ASN A 33 -5.82 6.56 5.40
C ASN A 33 -4.60 6.58 4.48
N LEU A 34 -4.14 5.41 4.02
CA LEU A 34 -2.92 5.27 3.21
C LEU A 34 -1.68 5.82 3.92
N ALA A 35 -1.70 5.84 5.26
CA ALA A 35 -0.61 6.39 6.04
C ALA A 35 0.63 5.49 5.95
N VAL A 36 1.80 6.14 5.93
CA VAL A 36 3.10 5.50 5.93
C VAL A 36 3.88 5.95 7.15
N SER A 37 4.50 5.01 7.86
CA SER A 37 5.48 5.34 8.90
C SER A 37 6.68 6.06 8.27
N PRO A 38 7.35 6.95 9.02
CA PRO A 38 8.61 7.57 8.59
C PRO A 38 9.70 6.55 8.19
N LEU A 39 9.59 5.32 8.68
CA LEU A 39 10.51 4.22 8.34
C LEU A 39 10.17 3.51 7.03
N GLY A 40 9.04 3.83 6.39
CA GLY A 40 8.62 3.24 5.10
C GLY A 40 8.18 1.77 5.16
N THR A 41 8.14 1.15 6.33
CA THR A 41 7.87 -0.29 6.52
C THR A 41 6.39 -0.66 6.61
N ASP A 42 5.51 0.33 6.52
CA ASP A 42 4.06 0.15 6.67
C ASP A 42 3.32 0.04 5.34
N SER A 43 4.03 0.15 4.22
CA SER A 43 3.47 -0.02 2.88
C SER A 43 4.35 -0.90 2.02
N THR A 44 3.72 -1.66 1.12
CA THR A 44 4.45 -2.40 0.09
C THR A 44 3.63 -2.46 -1.19
N SER A 45 4.33 -2.62 -2.32
CA SER A 45 3.69 -2.71 -3.62
C SER A 45 3.44 -4.16 -4.02
N ILE A 46 2.27 -4.42 -4.57
CA ILE A 46 1.89 -5.68 -5.20
C ILE A 46 1.94 -5.48 -6.72
N PRO A 47 2.75 -6.25 -7.46
CA PRO A 47 2.87 -6.09 -8.91
C PRO A 47 1.61 -6.56 -9.64
N ALA A 48 1.26 -5.89 -10.75
CA ALA A 48 0.18 -6.34 -11.64
C ALA A 48 0.68 -7.32 -12.72
N ASN A 49 1.24 -8.46 -12.28
CA ASN A 49 1.85 -9.48 -13.14
C ASN A 49 0.99 -10.75 -13.30
N ALA A 50 -0.30 -10.70 -12.94
CA ALA A 50 -1.21 -11.85 -12.96
C ALA A 50 -0.70 -13.06 -12.15
N TYR A 51 -0.06 -12.78 -11.01
CA TYR A 51 0.43 -13.79 -10.08
C TYR A 51 -0.26 -13.63 -8.71
N CYS A 52 -0.52 -14.75 -8.05
CA CYS A 52 -1.03 -14.74 -6.69
C CYS A 52 0.10 -14.46 -5.70
N THR A 53 0.00 -13.34 -4.99
CA THR A 53 0.95 -12.96 -3.95
C THR A 53 0.36 -13.28 -2.59
N ASP A 54 0.88 -14.31 -1.92
CA ASP A 54 0.60 -14.55 -0.51
C ASP A 54 1.37 -13.56 0.36
N LEU A 55 0.68 -12.90 1.29
CA LEU A 55 1.25 -11.80 2.07
C LEU A 55 2.20 -12.28 3.18
N ASN A 56 2.23 -13.57 3.48
CA ASN A 56 3.26 -14.18 4.34
C ASN A 56 4.59 -14.37 3.61
N ASN A 57 4.60 -14.34 2.27
CA ASN A 57 5.78 -14.55 1.44
C ASN A 57 6.47 -13.23 1.03
N ILE A 58 5.93 -12.08 1.43
CA ILE A 58 6.52 -10.77 1.14
C ILE A 58 7.17 -10.15 2.37
N PHE A 59 8.22 -9.37 2.15
CA PHE A 59 8.91 -8.67 3.22
C PHE A 59 7.97 -7.69 3.94
N GLY A 60 8.10 -7.62 5.26
CA GLY A 60 7.37 -6.65 6.07
C GLY A 60 6.09 -7.16 6.72
N ASP A 61 5.81 -8.48 6.73
CA ASP A 61 4.78 -9.07 7.61
C ASP A 61 3.39 -8.42 7.42
N PHE A 62 2.88 -8.52 6.19
CA PHE A 62 1.60 -7.94 5.78
C PHE A 62 0.42 -8.91 5.92
N ASP A 63 0.67 -10.21 6.18
CA ASP A 63 -0.38 -11.23 6.35
C ASP A 63 -1.30 -10.86 7.52
N GLY A 64 -2.58 -10.61 7.23
CA GLY A 64 -3.55 -10.18 8.24
C GLY A 64 -3.29 -8.79 8.81
N LYS A 65 -2.53 -7.92 8.14
CA LYS A 65 -2.23 -6.57 8.64
C LYS A 65 -2.65 -5.43 7.74
N VAL A 66 -3.17 -5.71 6.56
CA VAL A 66 -3.62 -4.67 5.62
C VAL A 66 -4.85 -3.94 6.17
N ARG A 67 -4.79 -2.60 6.22
CA ARG A 67 -5.85 -1.72 6.74
C ARG A 67 -6.36 -0.69 5.73
N SER A 68 -5.55 -0.39 4.72
CA SER A 68 -5.93 0.45 3.58
C SER A 68 -5.13 0.03 2.34
N LEU A 69 -5.61 0.42 1.16
CA LEU A 69 -5.00 0.04 -0.11
C LEU A 69 -5.24 1.07 -1.19
N SER A 70 -4.38 1.04 -2.20
CA SER A 70 -4.60 1.73 -3.46
C SER A 70 -4.29 0.81 -4.63
N VAL A 71 -5.05 0.92 -5.71
CA VAL A 71 -4.88 0.17 -6.96
C VAL A 71 -4.67 1.16 -8.08
N GLU A 72 -3.61 0.97 -8.86
CA GLU A 72 -3.24 1.87 -9.94
C GLU A 72 -4.25 1.86 -11.08
N LYS A 73 -4.25 2.94 -11.87
CA LYS A 73 -5.07 3.05 -13.07
C LYS A 73 -4.74 1.91 -14.04
N GLY A 74 -5.77 1.32 -14.65
CA GLY A 74 -5.61 0.24 -15.63
C GLY A 74 -5.30 -1.11 -14.99
N VAL A 75 -5.49 -1.25 -13.67
CA VAL A 75 -5.26 -2.49 -12.92
C VAL A 75 -6.54 -2.89 -12.19
N LYS A 76 -6.76 -4.20 -12.09
CA LYS A 76 -7.71 -4.82 -11.17
C LYS A 76 -6.98 -5.78 -10.24
N CYS A 77 -7.27 -5.65 -8.96
CA CYS A 77 -6.79 -6.55 -7.92
C CYS A 77 -7.94 -7.28 -7.23
N GLN A 78 -7.70 -8.54 -6.89
CA GLN A 78 -8.57 -9.37 -6.08
C GLN A 78 -7.86 -9.61 -4.75
N PHE A 79 -8.52 -9.26 -3.66
CA PHE A 79 -8.04 -9.45 -2.29
C PHE A 79 -8.78 -10.61 -1.65
N TYR A 80 -8.05 -11.49 -0.97
CA TYR A 80 -8.56 -12.73 -0.41
C TYR A 80 -8.26 -12.81 1.09
N LEU A 81 -9.17 -13.43 1.84
CA LEU A 81 -8.99 -13.73 3.27
C LEU A 81 -8.19 -15.02 3.51
N ASN A 82 -7.95 -15.79 2.45
CA ASN A 82 -7.19 -17.04 2.46
C ASN A 82 -5.93 -16.88 1.60
N THR A 83 -4.92 -17.72 1.83
CA THR A 83 -3.74 -17.84 0.97
C THR A 83 -4.07 -18.56 -0.34
N GLY A 84 -3.23 -18.37 -1.34
CA GLY A 84 -3.26 -19.07 -2.63
C GLY A 84 -4.24 -18.49 -3.64
N CYS A 85 -4.89 -17.36 -3.34
CA CYS A 85 -5.89 -16.71 -4.22
C CYS A 85 -6.90 -17.73 -4.76
N PRO A 86 -7.62 -18.45 -3.88
CA PRO A 86 -8.45 -19.58 -4.30
C PRO A 86 -9.50 -19.14 -5.31
N THR A 87 -9.77 -20.00 -6.29
CA THR A 87 -10.78 -19.75 -7.33
C THR A 87 -12.17 -19.56 -6.70
N ASP A 88 -12.45 -20.37 -5.68
CA ASP A 88 -13.68 -20.35 -4.89
C ASP A 88 -13.48 -19.62 -3.55
N GLY A 89 -14.50 -18.88 -3.12
CA GLY A 89 -14.52 -18.19 -1.83
C GLY A 89 -14.67 -16.68 -1.93
N THR A 90 -14.69 -16.04 -0.77
CA THR A 90 -14.91 -14.59 -0.65
C THR A 90 -13.67 -13.83 -1.13
N LYS A 91 -13.86 -13.02 -2.16
CA LYS A 91 -12.86 -12.08 -2.69
C LYS A 91 -13.44 -10.69 -2.85
N LYS A 92 -12.61 -9.68 -2.66
CA LYS A 92 -12.94 -8.27 -2.92
C LYS A 92 -12.20 -7.82 -4.17
N GLU A 93 -12.94 -7.38 -5.18
CA GLU A 93 -12.36 -6.81 -6.39
C GLU A 93 -12.25 -5.28 -6.25
N VAL A 94 -11.06 -4.74 -6.53
CA VAL A 94 -10.80 -3.30 -6.53
C VAL A 94 -9.97 -2.94 -7.77
N GLY A 95 -10.38 -1.93 -8.50
CA GLY A 95 -9.66 -1.46 -9.68
C GLY A 95 -10.51 -0.62 -10.62
N SER A 96 -9.86 0.04 -11.58
CA SER A 96 -10.54 0.82 -12.61
C SER A 96 -9.63 0.99 -13.83
N LYS A 97 -10.22 1.00 -15.03
CA LYS A 97 -9.49 1.29 -16.28
C LYS A 97 -9.01 2.74 -16.34
N ASP A 98 -9.77 3.65 -15.76
CA ASP A 98 -9.66 5.08 -16.05
C ASP A 98 -8.97 5.89 -14.96
N LYS A 99 -8.93 5.37 -13.72
CA LYS A 99 -8.40 6.08 -12.55
C LYS A 99 -7.75 5.15 -11.53
N LYS A 100 -6.88 5.72 -10.70
CA LYS A 100 -6.41 5.09 -9.47
C LYS A 100 -7.59 4.96 -8.49
N VAL A 101 -7.69 3.82 -7.82
CA VAL A 101 -8.71 3.56 -6.80
C VAL A 101 -8.04 3.50 -5.44
N GLU A 102 -8.59 4.21 -4.46
CA GLU A 102 -8.06 4.26 -3.11
C GLU A 102 -9.14 3.87 -2.11
N GLU A 103 -8.82 2.93 -1.22
CA GLU A 103 -9.64 2.60 -0.07
C GLU A 103 -8.86 2.96 1.18
N LYS A 104 -9.15 4.16 1.70
CA LYS A 104 -8.52 4.71 2.90
C LYS A 104 -8.82 3.89 4.15
N THR A 105 -9.95 3.19 4.19
CA THR A 105 -10.32 2.31 5.30
C THR A 105 -11.02 1.09 4.72
N LEU A 106 -10.58 -0.09 5.14
CA LEU A 106 -11.25 -1.33 4.80
C LEU A 106 -12.48 -1.57 5.69
N ALA A 107 -13.51 -2.20 5.12
CA ALA A 107 -14.64 -2.67 5.90
C ALA A 107 -14.22 -3.74 6.92
N LYS A 108 -14.97 -3.90 8.02
CA LYS A 108 -14.61 -4.73 9.19
C LYS A 108 -14.32 -6.19 8.83
N GLU A 109 -14.96 -6.71 7.79
CA GLU A 109 -14.77 -8.07 7.30
C GLU A 109 -13.45 -8.26 6.52
N TRP A 110 -12.79 -7.18 6.10
CA TRP A 110 -11.50 -7.17 5.38
C TRP A 110 -10.34 -6.58 6.19
N ASP A 111 -10.63 -5.63 7.07
CA ASP A 111 -9.65 -4.88 7.85
C ASP A 111 -8.79 -5.81 8.71
N GLY A 112 -7.49 -5.89 8.43
CA GLY A 112 -6.55 -6.78 9.12
C GLY A 112 -6.78 -8.26 8.86
N LYS A 113 -7.35 -8.63 7.70
CA LYS A 113 -7.68 -10.04 7.40
C LYS A 113 -7.27 -10.51 6.01
N ILE A 114 -6.79 -9.61 5.15
CA ILE A 114 -6.30 -9.98 3.82
C ILE A 114 -5.03 -10.82 3.97
N ARG A 115 -4.96 -11.92 3.20
CA ARG A 115 -3.88 -12.92 3.25
C ARG A 115 -3.22 -13.17 1.91
N SER A 116 -3.94 -12.99 0.80
CA SER A 116 -3.33 -13.01 -0.53
C SER A 116 -3.98 -12.01 -1.47
N VAL A 117 -3.25 -11.63 -2.51
CA VAL A 117 -3.64 -10.63 -3.50
C VAL A 117 -3.25 -11.10 -4.89
N PHE A 118 -4.16 -10.95 -5.84
CA PHE A 118 -3.90 -11.18 -7.27
C PHE A 118 -4.18 -9.90 -8.04
N CYS A 119 -3.20 -9.36 -8.77
CA CYS A 119 -3.34 -8.14 -9.55
C CYS A 119 -3.00 -8.36 -11.02
N GLN A 120 -3.81 -7.77 -11.91
CA GLN A 120 -3.62 -7.83 -13.37
C GLN A 120 -4.06 -6.52 -14.04
N LYS A 121 -3.52 -6.24 -15.23
CA LYS A 121 -3.96 -5.10 -16.06
C LYS A 121 -5.35 -5.35 -16.66
N ILE A 122 -6.12 -4.29 -16.92
CA ILE A 122 -7.50 -4.33 -17.46
C ILE A 122 -7.77 -3.29 -18.54
#